data_AF-A0A9P8QPV2-F1
#
_entry.id   AF-A0A9P8QPV2-F1
#
_cell.length_a   1.000
_cell.length_b   1.000
_cell.length_c   1.000
_cell.angle_alpha   90.00
_cell.angle_beta   90.00
_cell.angle_gamma   90.00
#
_symmetry.space_group_name_H-M   'P 1'
#
loop_
_entity.id
_entity.type
_entity.pdbx_description
1 polymer ?
#
loop_
_entity_poly.entity_id
_entity_poly.type
_entity_poly.pdbx_seq_one_letter_code
_entity_poly.pdbx_strand_id
1 'polypeptide(L)'
;MASSQQSQHRPSSGAWNPQDDQQLLTARMQGLNWNQIRDQYFPSKTPNACRKRHERLMERRGADDWDTRKMQILAKEYMSMRKEIWSGLATRTGEKWSVVEAKCMSNGLKNLQSAARAASRRDRLETGASITGQESSPYLDSQRLTTDMGVESLVHRTNGARI
;
A
#
# COMPACT_ATOMS: atom_id res chain seq x y z
N MET A 1 -42.02 13.35 30.76
CA MET A 1 -41.56 12.02 30.27
C MET A 1 -40.89 12.25 28.93
N ALA A 2 -39.57 12.11 28.85
CA ALA A 2 -38.80 12.34 27.62
C ALA A 2 -38.76 11.05 26.80
N SER A 3 -39.32 11.08 25.58
CA SER A 3 -39.26 9.96 24.63
C SER A 3 -38.03 10.13 23.75
N SER A 4 -36.98 9.36 24.03
CA SER A 4 -35.78 9.29 23.21
C SER A 4 -36.10 8.67 21.84
N GLN A 5 -36.09 9.47 20.78
CA GLN A 5 -36.15 8.96 19.41
C GLN A 5 -34.81 8.31 19.06
N GLN A 6 -34.77 6.99 19.05
CA GLN A 6 -33.69 6.24 18.43
C GLN A 6 -33.78 6.40 16.91
N SER A 7 -32.87 7.18 16.35
CA SER A 7 -32.64 7.25 14.91
C SER A 7 -32.15 5.90 14.40
N GLN A 8 -33.07 5.08 13.89
CA GLN A 8 -32.75 3.85 13.16
C GLN A 8 -31.96 4.24 11.90
N HIS A 9 -30.67 3.92 11.90
CA HIS A 9 -29.82 4.02 10.73
C HIS A 9 -30.30 2.98 9.71
N ARG A 10 -31.19 3.38 8.79
CA ARG A 10 -31.67 2.52 7.71
C ARG A 10 -30.45 2.17 6.83
N PRO A 11 -29.95 0.93 6.81
CA PRO A 11 -28.86 0.59 5.92
C PRO A 11 -29.31 0.87 4.49
N SER A 12 -28.47 1.58 3.72
CA SER A 12 -28.71 1.83 2.31
C SER A 12 -29.13 0.52 1.65
N SER A 13 -30.29 0.50 1.00
CA SER A 13 -30.97 -0.68 0.45
C SER A 13 -30.15 -1.44 -0.61
N GLY A 14 -28.90 -1.06 -0.85
CA GLY A 14 -27.92 -1.71 -1.73
C GLY A 14 -26.67 -2.28 -1.05
N ALA A 15 -26.41 -2.00 0.23
CA ALA A 15 -25.19 -2.46 0.91
C ALA A 15 -25.28 -3.95 1.29
N TRP A 16 -24.20 -4.69 1.04
CA TRP A 16 -24.04 -6.09 1.48
C TRP A 16 -23.42 -6.11 2.88
N ASN A 17 -24.00 -6.89 3.79
CA ASN A 17 -23.44 -7.13 5.12
C ASN A 17 -22.94 -8.60 5.26
N PRO A 18 -22.20 -8.94 6.33
CA PRO A 18 -21.70 -10.30 6.53
C PRO A 18 -22.78 -11.38 6.65
N GLN A 19 -23.95 -11.05 7.20
CA GLN A 19 -25.08 -11.98 7.30
C GLN A 19 -25.69 -12.26 5.92
N ASP A 20 -25.81 -11.24 5.07
CA ASP A 20 -26.21 -11.39 3.66
C ASP A 20 -25.23 -12.32 2.92
N ASP A 21 -23.93 -12.17 3.18
CA ASP A 21 -22.90 -13.02 2.57
C ASP A 21 -23.08 -14.48 2.98
N GLN A 22 -23.28 -14.77 4.27
CA GLN A 22 -23.52 -16.13 4.75
C GLN A 22 -24.79 -16.72 4.13
N GLN A 23 -25.88 -15.95 4.10
CA GLN A 23 -27.15 -16.39 3.50
C GLN A 23 -26.99 -16.70 2.00
N LEU A 24 -26.27 -15.85 1.26
CA LEU A 24 -25.99 -16.03 -0.16
C LEU A 24 -25.17 -17.29 -0.43
N LEU A 25 -24.18 -17.57 0.41
CA LEU A 25 -23.31 -18.74 0.31
C LEU A 25 -24.07 -20.04 0.62
N THR A 26 -24.81 -20.07 1.73
CA THR A 26 -25.63 -21.23 2.12
C THR A 26 -26.68 -21.55 1.04
N ALA A 27 -27.37 -20.54 0.52
CA ALA A 27 -28.37 -20.73 -0.52
C ALA A 27 -27.75 -21.29 -1.82
N ARG A 28 -26.51 -20.91 -2.16
CA ARG A 28 -25.78 -21.49 -3.29
C ARG A 28 -25.31 -22.92 -3.03
N MET A 29 -24.88 -23.24 -1.82
CA MET A 29 -24.56 -24.62 -1.43
C MET A 29 -25.77 -25.54 -1.50
N GLN A 30 -26.97 -25.03 -1.23
CA GLN A 30 -28.25 -25.74 -1.40
C GLN A 30 -28.65 -25.94 -2.88
N GLY A 31 -27.85 -25.45 -3.83
CA GLY A 31 -28.11 -25.61 -5.27
C GLY A 31 -29.11 -24.61 -5.85
N LEU A 32 -29.55 -23.60 -5.09
CA LEU A 32 -30.48 -22.59 -5.60
C LEU A 32 -29.82 -21.75 -6.70
N ASN A 33 -30.63 -21.37 -7.70
CA ASN A 33 -30.20 -20.48 -8.77
C ASN A 33 -30.34 -19.00 -8.37
N TRP A 34 -29.70 -18.09 -9.11
CA TRP A 34 -29.64 -16.67 -8.74
C TRP A 34 -31.00 -15.98 -8.65
N ASN A 35 -31.99 -16.40 -9.46
CA ASN A 35 -33.35 -15.85 -9.40
C ASN A 35 -34.05 -16.30 -8.10
N GLN A 36 -33.98 -17.58 -7.77
CA GLN A 36 -34.55 -18.13 -6.53
C GLN A 36 -33.93 -17.47 -5.30
N ILE A 37 -32.61 -17.30 -5.30
CA ILE A 37 -31.88 -16.67 -4.18
C ILE A 37 -32.31 -15.21 -4.00
N ARG A 38 -32.47 -14.47 -5.10
CA ARG A 38 -33.01 -13.11 -5.04
C ARG A 38 -34.39 -13.10 -4.40
N ASP A 39 -35.31 -13.90 -4.93
CA ASP A 39 -36.72 -13.85 -4.52
C ASP A 39 -36.92 -14.24 -3.06
N GLN A 40 -36.17 -15.24 -2.59
CA GLN A 40 -36.30 -15.75 -1.23
C GLN A 40 -35.60 -14.88 -0.18
N TYR A 41 -34.45 -14.29 -0.51
CA TYR A 41 -33.56 -13.71 0.50
C TYR A 41 -33.18 -12.24 0.23
N PHE A 42 -33.16 -11.80 -1.02
CA PHE A 42 -32.67 -10.47 -1.40
C PHE A 42 -33.62 -9.75 -2.37
N PRO A 43 -34.87 -9.46 -1.96
CA PRO A 43 -35.87 -8.84 -2.85
C PRO A 43 -35.47 -7.42 -3.30
N SER A 44 -34.57 -6.76 -2.57
CA SER A 44 -34.02 -5.43 -2.94
C SER A 44 -32.83 -5.50 -3.91
N LYS A 45 -32.37 -6.70 -4.29
CA LYS A 45 -31.20 -6.91 -5.15
C LYS A 45 -31.62 -7.55 -6.47
N THR A 46 -30.73 -7.52 -7.46
CA THR A 46 -30.92 -8.24 -8.72
C THR A 46 -30.21 -9.59 -8.67
N PRO A 47 -30.61 -10.60 -9.48
CA PRO A 47 -29.93 -11.90 -9.53
C PRO A 47 -28.45 -11.76 -9.89
N ASN A 48 -28.14 -10.82 -10.80
CA ASN A 48 -26.78 -10.50 -11.19
C ASN A 48 -25.96 -9.90 -10.03
N ALA A 49 -26.58 -9.12 -9.15
CA ALA A 49 -25.90 -8.63 -7.95
C ALA A 49 -25.53 -9.78 -7.00
N CYS A 50 -26.42 -10.76 -6.80
CA CYS A 50 -26.14 -11.98 -6.03
C CYS A 50 -24.98 -12.78 -6.65
N ARG A 51 -24.99 -12.98 -7.97
CA ARG A 51 -23.90 -13.64 -8.69
C ARG A 51 -22.56 -12.93 -8.49
N LYS A 52 -22.49 -11.63 -8.78
CA LYS A 52 -21.26 -10.83 -8.65
C LYS A 52 -20.75 -10.80 -7.20
N ARG A 53 -21.65 -10.75 -6.22
CA ARG A 53 -21.24 -10.81 -4.80
C ARG A 53 -20.65 -12.16 -4.46
N HIS A 54 -21.28 -13.25 -4.89
CA HIS A 54 -20.78 -14.61 -4.67
C HIS A 54 -19.41 -14.83 -5.34
N GLU A 55 -19.22 -14.40 -6.59
CA GLU A 55 -17.92 -14.46 -7.28
C GLU A 55 -16.81 -13.77 -6.45
N ARG A 56 -17.06 -12.54 -5.98
CA ARG A 56 -16.11 -11.81 -5.10
C ARG A 56 -15.84 -12.51 -3.77
N LEU A 57 -16.85 -13.17 -3.18
CA LEU A 57 -16.67 -13.92 -1.94
C LEU A 57 -15.82 -15.18 -2.17
N MET A 58 -15.99 -15.85 -3.31
CA MET A 58 -15.16 -17.01 -3.67
C MET A 58 -13.71 -16.60 -3.99
N GLU A 59 -13.51 -15.49 -4.71
CA GLU A 59 -12.18 -14.93 -4.96
C GLU A 59 -11.45 -14.59 -3.65
N ARG A 60 -12.15 -13.98 -2.68
CA ARG A 60 -11.59 -13.69 -1.36
C ARG A 60 -11.25 -14.96 -0.57
N ARG A 61 -12.11 -15.97 -0.61
CA ARG A 61 -11.82 -17.28 0.01
C ARG A 61 -10.61 -17.96 -0.64
N GLY A 62 -10.45 -17.85 -1.95
CA GLY A 62 -9.26 -18.35 -2.66
C GLY A 62 -7.99 -17.55 -2.34
N ALA A 63 -8.10 -16.24 -2.10
CA ALA A 63 -6.99 -15.39 -1.68
C ALA A 63 -6.59 -15.60 -0.21
N ASP A 64 -7.53 -16.03 0.64
CA ASP A 64 -7.35 -16.35 2.05
C ASP A 64 -7.12 -17.86 2.29
N ASP A 65 -6.90 -18.64 1.22
CA ASP A 65 -6.72 -20.08 1.28
C ASP A 65 -5.36 -20.48 1.88
N TRP A 66 -4.71 -19.55 2.57
CA TRP A 66 -3.51 -19.76 3.36
C TRP A 66 -3.90 -20.32 4.73
N ASP A 67 -4.51 -21.51 4.68
CA ASP A 67 -5.01 -22.19 5.87
C ASP A 67 -3.89 -22.52 6.87
N THR A 68 -4.29 -22.88 8.09
CA THR A 68 -3.37 -23.23 9.19
C THR A 68 -2.37 -24.31 8.79
N ARG A 69 -2.75 -25.25 7.92
CA ARG A 69 -1.88 -26.35 7.49
C ARG A 69 -0.82 -25.86 6.50
N LYS A 70 -1.19 -25.03 5.52
CA LYS A 70 -0.25 -24.41 4.58
C LYS A 70 0.72 -23.48 5.31
N MET A 71 0.24 -22.72 6.31
CA MET A 71 1.11 -21.95 7.21
C MET A 71 2.11 -22.83 7.96
N GLN A 72 1.67 -23.95 8.53
CA GLN A 72 2.54 -24.88 9.26
C GLN A 72 3.61 -25.51 8.35
N ILE A 73 3.24 -25.89 7.13
CA ILE A 73 4.19 -26.42 6.14
C ILE A 73 5.23 -25.34 5.79
N LEU A 74 4.80 -24.12 5.47
CA LEU A 74 5.71 -23.01 5.20
C LEU A 74 6.67 -22.76 6.38
N ALA A 75 6.15 -22.72 7.61
CA ALA A 75 6.96 -22.48 8.80
C ALA A 75 7.99 -23.59 9.02
N LYS A 76 7.62 -24.86 8.81
CA LYS A 76 8.52 -26.00 8.92
C LYS A 76 9.66 -25.92 7.90
N GLU A 77 9.32 -25.71 6.63
CA GLU A 77 10.33 -25.59 5.57
C GLU A 77 11.20 -24.35 5.77
N TYR A 78 10.61 -23.22 6.17
CA TYR A 78 11.38 -22.03 6.51
C TYR A 78 12.44 -22.32 7.58
N MET A 79 12.07 -23.05 8.64
CA MET A 79 13.00 -23.40 9.71
C MET A 79 14.09 -24.38 9.26
N SER A 80 13.77 -25.34 8.36
CA SER A 80 14.75 -26.32 7.86
C SER A 80 15.85 -25.64 7.03
N MET A 81 15.50 -24.64 6.22
CA MET A 81 16.44 -23.93 5.34
C MET A 81 16.83 -22.53 5.84
N ARG A 82 16.46 -22.16 7.08
CA ARG A 82 16.61 -20.81 7.65
C ARG A 82 18.03 -20.25 7.47
N LYS A 83 19.04 -21.03 7.86
CA LYS A 83 20.45 -20.61 7.76
C LYS A 83 20.87 -20.41 6.30
N GLU A 84 20.43 -21.28 5.40
CA GLU A 84 20.79 -21.25 3.99
C GLU A 84 20.23 -20.01 3.30
N ILE A 85 18.95 -19.69 3.53
CA ILE A 85 18.27 -18.48 3.00
C ILE A 85 19.10 -17.22 3.30
N TRP A 86 19.53 -17.07 4.55
CA TRP A 86 20.14 -15.84 5.03
C TRP A 86 21.67 -15.81 4.90
N SER A 87 22.32 -16.96 4.69
CA SER A 87 23.78 -17.06 4.60
C SER A 87 24.39 -16.17 3.51
N GLY A 88 23.80 -16.13 2.31
CA GLY A 88 24.33 -15.33 1.20
C GLY A 88 24.33 -13.82 1.49
N LEU A 89 23.29 -13.33 2.17
CA LEU A 89 23.20 -11.91 2.56
C LEU A 89 24.16 -11.60 3.71
N ALA A 90 24.22 -12.48 4.71
CA ALA A 90 25.13 -12.40 5.85
C ALA A 90 26.60 -12.26 5.43
N THR A 91 27.03 -13.09 4.47
CA THR A 91 28.39 -13.02 3.91
C THR A 91 28.68 -11.68 3.24
N ARG A 92 27.71 -11.10 2.52
CA ARG A 92 27.90 -9.82 1.81
C ARG A 92 27.90 -8.61 2.74
N THR A 93 27.19 -8.68 3.86
CA THR A 93 27.11 -7.59 4.84
C THR A 93 28.15 -7.73 5.97
N GLY A 94 28.85 -8.86 6.07
CA GLY A 94 29.79 -9.14 7.16
C GLY A 94 29.12 -9.42 8.51
N GLU A 95 27.84 -9.79 8.51
CA GLU A 95 27.02 -9.95 9.72
C GLU A 95 26.65 -11.42 9.95
N LYS A 96 26.20 -11.77 11.17
CA LYS A 96 25.67 -13.12 11.44
C LYS A 96 24.31 -13.30 10.77
N TRP A 97 24.06 -14.48 10.19
CA TRP A 97 22.79 -14.79 9.48
C TRP A 97 21.53 -14.50 10.34
N SER A 98 21.59 -14.78 11.64
CA SER A 98 20.49 -14.54 12.57
C SER A 98 20.23 -13.06 12.82
N VAL A 99 21.29 -12.22 12.77
CA VAL A 99 21.17 -10.77 12.91
C VAL A 99 20.53 -10.17 11.66
N VAL A 100 20.97 -10.62 10.48
CA VAL A 100 20.42 -10.17 9.19
C VAL A 100 18.92 -10.47 9.09
N GLU A 101 18.53 -11.71 9.38
CA GLU A 101 17.12 -12.10 9.40
C GLU A 101 16.31 -11.23 10.37
N ALA A 102 16.78 -11.07 11.61
CA ALA A 102 16.08 -10.27 12.61
C ALA A 102 15.90 -8.82 12.15
N LYS A 103 16.92 -8.21 11.54
CA LYS A 103 16.83 -6.87 10.97
C LYS A 103 15.88 -6.82 9.78
N CYS A 104 15.92 -7.79 8.87
CA CYS A 104 15.03 -7.81 7.72
C CYS A 104 13.56 -7.99 8.11
N MET A 105 13.26 -8.90 9.05
CA MET A 105 11.90 -9.15 9.52
C MET A 105 11.33 -8.01 10.37
N SER A 106 12.12 -7.42 11.27
CA SER A 106 11.67 -6.32 12.14
C SER A 106 11.47 -5.00 11.37
N ASN A 107 12.31 -4.72 10.37
CA ASN A 107 12.13 -3.53 9.54
C ASN A 107 11.05 -3.74 8.47
N GLY A 108 10.91 -4.96 7.95
CA GLY A 108 10.00 -5.28 6.86
C GLY A 108 10.47 -4.73 5.51
N LEU A 109 9.94 -5.32 4.43
CA LEU A 109 10.41 -5.06 3.07
C LEU A 109 10.31 -3.59 2.64
N LYS A 110 9.22 -2.90 2.99
CA LYS A 110 9.01 -1.50 2.58
C LYS A 110 10.08 -0.56 3.13
N ASN A 111 10.46 -0.73 4.39
CA ASN A 111 11.50 0.10 5.01
C ASN A 111 12.88 -0.21 4.44
N LEU A 112 13.20 -1.50 4.21
CA LEU A 112 14.44 -1.90 3.53
C LEU A 112 14.55 -1.28 2.13
N GLN A 113 13.48 -1.31 1.34
CA GLN A 113 13.45 -0.69 0.01
C GLN A 113 13.67 0.83 0.09
N SER A 114 13.07 1.51 1.06
CA SER A 114 13.28 2.95 1.28
C SER A 114 14.74 3.26 1.66
N ALA A 115 15.34 2.46 2.55
CA ALA A 115 16.75 2.57 2.93
C ALA A 115 17.68 2.34 1.74
N ALA A 116 17.41 1.33 0.90
CA ALA A 116 18.18 1.06 -0.31
C ALA A 116 18.16 2.24 -1.29
N ARG A 117 16.97 2.84 -1.53
CA ARG A 117 16.86 4.04 -2.38
C ARG A 117 17.62 5.24 -1.80
N ALA A 118 17.61 5.41 -0.48
CA ALA A 118 18.38 6.47 0.18
C ALA A 118 19.89 6.26 0.04
N ALA A 119 20.35 5.01 0.19
CA ALA A 119 21.76 4.65 -0.02
C ALA A 119 22.22 4.94 -1.45
N SER A 120 21.45 4.53 -2.48
CA SER A 120 21.78 4.83 -3.88
C SER A 120 21.79 6.32 -4.20
N ARG A 121 20.93 7.13 -3.57
CA ARG A 121 20.97 8.59 -3.73
C ARG A 121 22.25 9.19 -3.12
N ARG A 122 22.63 8.73 -1.93
CA ARG A 122 23.87 9.18 -1.26
C ARG A 122 25.10 8.86 -2.10
N ASP A 123 25.20 7.63 -2.59
CA ASP A 123 26.31 7.16 -3.43
C ASP A 123 26.50 8.01 -4.70
N ARG A 124 25.39 8.41 -5.34
CA ARG A 124 25.42 9.33 -6.49
C ARG A 124 25.93 10.73 -6.15
N LEU A 125 25.52 11.26 -5.00
CA LEU A 125 25.96 12.59 -4.55
C LEU A 125 27.44 12.58 -4.19
N GLU A 126 27.89 11.53 -3.51
CA GLU A 126 29.29 11.35 -3.11
C GLU A 126 30.20 11.14 -4.32
N THR A 127 29.76 10.36 -5.32
CA THR A 127 30.53 10.13 -6.55
C THR A 127 30.47 11.32 -7.52
N GLY A 128 29.37 12.07 -7.55
CA GLY A 128 29.17 13.23 -8.43
C GLY A 128 29.80 14.54 -7.93
N ALA A 129 29.97 14.69 -6.61
CA ALA A 129 30.61 15.89 -6.02
C ALA A 129 32.13 15.94 -6.26
N SER A 130 32.76 14.81 -6.59
CA SER A 130 34.22 14.71 -6.81
C SER A 130 34.72 15.32 -8.12
N ILE A 131 33.83 15.67 -9.07
CA ILE A 131 34.23 16.16 -10.41
C ILE A 131 34.15 17.69 -10.56
N THR A 132 33.53 18.44 -9.63
CA THR A 132 33.30 19.90 -9.82
C THR A 132 33.76 20.78 -8.64
N GLY A 133 34.81 20.36 -7.92
CA GLY A 133 35.26 21.02 -6.69
C GLY A 133 36.64 21.67 -6.71
N GLN A 134 37.29 21.84 -7.86
CA GLN A 134 38.51 22.65 -7.97
C GLN A 134 38.23 23.94 -8.75
N GLU A 135 38.45 25.07 -8.07
CA GLU A 135 38.45 26.47 -8.53
C GLU A 135 37.13 27.09 -9.02
N SER A 136 36.54 27.94 -8.19
CA SER A 136 36.49 29.40 -8.47
C SER A 136 35.96 30.14 -7.23
N SER A 137 36.86 30.83 -6.53
CA SER A 137 36.51 31.76 -5.45
C SER A 137 35.84 33.01 -6.05
N PRO A 138 34.60 33.37 -5.70
CA PRO A 138 33.87 34.49 -6.30
C PRO A 138 34.27 35.88 -5.75
N TYR A 139 35.37 36.00 -4.99
CA TYR A 139 35.73 37.25 -4.30
C TYR A 139 36.66 38.20 -5.08
N LEU A 140 37.09 37.86 -6.30
CA LEU A 140 38.04 38.70 -7.06
C LEU A 140 37.43 39.51 -8.22
N ASP A 141 36.14 39.41 -8.50
CA ASP A 141 35.56 40.04 -9.71
C ASP A 141 34.70 41.29 -9.45
N SER A 142 34.77 41.87 -8.24
CA SER A 142 33.91 43.01 -7.86
C SER A 142 34.48 44.40 -8.21
N GLN A 143 35.57 44.48 -8.99
CA GLN A 143 36.20 45.77 -9.38
C GLN A 143 36.25 46.05 -10.88
N ARG A 144 35.54 45.30 -11.73
CA ARG A 144 35.45 45.62 -13.16
C ARG A 144 34.00 45.69 -13.65
N LEU A 145 33.59 46.92 -13.98
CA LEU A 145 32.38 47.34 -14.71
C LEU A 145 31.07 47.24 -13.89
N THR A 146 30.56 48.27 -13.21
CA THR A 146 30.02 49.55 -13.73
C THR A 146 29.60 49.49 -15.20
N THR A 147 28.29 49.39 -15.48
CA THR A 147 27.52 50.26 -16.41
C THR A 147 26.09 49.69 -16.55
N ASP A 148 25.14 50.40 -15.94
CA ASP A 148 23.84 50.77 -16.49
C ASP A 148 22.69 49.74 -16.69
N MET A 149 21.49 50.23 -16.34
CA MET A 149 20.13 49.68 -16.50
C MET A 149 19.74 48.55 -15.52
N GLY A 150 18.72 48.69 -14.67
CA GLY A 150 17.53 49.53 -14.72
C GLY A 150 16.38 48.68 -14.17
N VAL A 151 15.80 49.15 -13.07
CA VAL A 151 14.71 48.53 -12.30
C VAL A 151 13.47 48.23 -13.17
N GLU A 152 12.77 47.12 -12.89
CA GLU A 152 11.37 47.16 -12.41
C GLU A 152 10.77 45.77 -12.15
N SER A 153 10.03 45.75 -11.04
CA SER A 153 9.29 44.65 -10.43
C SER A 153 7.82 44.71 -10.87
N LEU A 154 7.01 43.77 -10.36
CA LEU A 154 5.53 43.71 -10.38
C LEU A 154 4.97 43.14 -11.72
N VAL A 155 4.03 42.19 -11.78
CA VAL A 155 2.79 42.08 -11.02
C VAL A 155 2.10 40.70 -11.24
N HIS A 156 1.57 40.16 -10.15
CA HIS A 156 0.29 39.44 -9.97
C HIS A 156 0.01 38.01 -10.49
N ARG A 157 -0.02 37.11 -9.49
CA ARG A 157 -1.09 36.12 -9.24
C ARG A 157 -2.50 36.70 -9.42
N THR A 158 -3.41 35.92 -10.01
CA THR A 158 -4.81 35.80 -9.55
C THR A 158 -5.38 34.40 -9.82
N ASN A 159 -5.75 33.70 -8.75
CA ASN A 159 -6.69 32.59 -8.73
C ASN A 159 -8.07 33.16 -8.33
N GLY A 160 -9.15 32.63 -8.91
CA GLY A 160 -10.38 32.37 -8.15
C GLY A 160 -11.71 32.91 -8.68
N ALA A 161 -12.76 32.15 -8.29
CA ALA A 161 -14.22 32.34 -8.41
C ALA A 161 -14.83 32.00 -9.80
N ARG A 162 -15.51 30.86 -10.03
CA ARG A 162 -16.80 30.37 -9.47
C ARG A 162 -17.91 31.42 -9.47
N ILE A 163 -18.84 31.29 -10.40
CA ILE A 163 -20.30 31.16 -10.18
C ILE A 163 -20.81 30.10 -11.15
#